data_AF-T1EGY0-F1
#
_entry.id   AF-T1EGY0-F1
#
_cell.length_a   1.000
_cell.length_b   1.000
_cell.length_c   1.000
_cell.angle_alpha   90.00
_cell.angle_beta   90.00
_cell.angle_gamma   90.00
#
_symmetry.space_group_name_H-M   'P 1'
#
loop_
_entity.id
_entity.type
_entity.pdbx_description
1 polymer ?
#
loop_
_entity_poly.entity_id
_entity_poly.type
_entity_poly.pdbx_seq_one_letter_code
_entity_poly.pdbx_strand_id
1 'polypeptide(L)'
;IVSRESSRVGVVYLHGQPIVSLNMDGKERLCLAQISNTLLKNFSYNEIHNRLRVALGITCVQCTPVQLEVLRKAGAMPSSSRRCGMITKREAERLVHSFLDDVIPPKLPDDFTFRVQHDCGWGCRGAFVPSRYNSSRAKCIKCLICDVYFSPNKFIFHFHKSINSKYNHPDAANFNSWRRHMKLIDEKKQGEIVLNAWEDVKAMFNGGNRRRL
;
A
#
# COMPACT_ATOMS: atom_id res chain seq x y z
N ILE A 1 -27.56 -9.66 27.76
CA ILE A 1 -27.86 -8.59 26.77
C ILE A 1 -26.60 -7.73 26.68
N VAL A 2 -25.75 -7.97 25.67
CA VAL A 2 -24.47 -7.24 25.53
C VAL A 2 -24.76 -5.91 24.85
N SER A 3 -24.48 -4.84 25.58
CA SER A 3 -24.72 -3.44 25.22
C SER A 3 -24.13 -3.11 23.85
N ARG A 4 -24.99 -2.74 22.90
CA ARG A 4 -24.60 -2.10 21.64
C ARG A 4 -24.06 -0.71 21.97
N GLU A 5 -22.73 -0.59 22.15
CA GLU A 5 -22.10 0.73 22.06
C GLU A 5 -22.22 1.20 20.62
N SER A 6 -23.28 1.98 20.36
CA SER A 6 -23.46 2.75 19.14
C SER A 6 -22.21 3.59 18.94
N SER A 7 -21.40 3.27 17.92
CA SER A 7 -20.27 4.09 17.52
C SER A 7 -20.80 5.51 17.25
N ARG A 8 -20.54 6.43 18.19
CA ARG A 8 -21.01 7.82 18.08
C ARG A 8 -20.38 8.43 16.84
N VAL A 9 -21.23 8.90 15.93
CA VAL A 9 -20.83 9.60 14.70
C VAL A 9 -20.65 11.08 15.06
N GLY A 10 -19.52 11.63 14.69
CA GLY A 10 -19.22 13.05 14.81
C GLY A 10 -18.83 13.66 13.47
N VAL A 11 -18.64 14.96 13.48
CA VAL A 11 -18.06 15.70 12.36
C VAL A 11 -16.94 16.56 12.92
N VAL A 12 -15.76 16.46 12.31
CA VAL A 12 -14.57 17.23 12.67
C VAL A 12 -14.17 18.07 11.47
N TYR A 13 -13.89 19.34 11.72
CA TYR A 13 -13.37 20.23 10.69
C TYR A 13 -11.86 20.06 10.55
N LEU A 14 -11.41 19.73 9.34
CA LEU A 14 -10.00 19.61 8.97
C LEU A 14 -9.73 20.58 7.81
N HIS A 15 -8.90 21.60 8.04
CA HIS A 15 -8.65 22.69 7.08
C HIS A 15 -9.95 23.30 6.50
N GLY A 16 -10.97 23.49 7.34
CA GLY A 16 -12.26 24.06 6.94
C GLY A 16 -13.22 23.09 6.24
N GLN A 17 -12.81 21.85 5.98
CA GLN A 17 -13.67 20.80 5.40
C GLN A 17 -14.29 19.93 6.51
N PRO A 18 -15.61 19.67 6.49
CA PRO A 18 -16.24 18.76 7.44
C PRO A 18 -15.93 17.30 7.07
N ILE A 19 -15.28 16.58 7.98
CA ILE A 19 -14.93 15.17 7.83
C ILE A 19 -15.67 14.35 8.89
N VAL A 20 -16.31 13.26 8.47
CA VAL A 20 -17.04 12.37 9.37
C VAL A 20 -16.05 11.64 10.27
N SER A 21 -16.34 11.65 11.57
CA SER A 21 -15.59 10.95 12.59
C SER A 21 -16.41 9.84 13.24
N LEU A 22 -15.72 8.81 13.74
CA LEU A 22 -16.26 7.78 14.61
C LEU A 22 -15.41 7.67 15.86
N ASN A 23 -16.06 7.49 17.01
CA ASN A 23 -15.36 7.11 18.22
C ASN A 23 -15.03 5.60 18.19
N MET A 24 -13.74 5.27 18.22
CA MET A 24 -13.21 3.92 18.22
C MET A 24 -12.23 3.78 19.37
N ASP A 25 -12.52 2.93 20.35
CA ASP A 25 -11.69 2.67 21.53
C ASP A 25 -11.36 3.95 22.32
N GLY A 26 -12.36 4.82 22.50
CA GLY A 26 -12.20 6.10 23.21
C GLY A 26 -11.45 7.19 22.43
N LYS A 27 -11.06 6.92 21.18
CA LYS A 27 -10.39 7.89 20.30
C LYS A 27 -11.28 8.26 19.13
N GLU A 28 -11.39 9.56 18.88
CA GLU A 28 -12.05 10.07 17.68
C GLU A 28 -11.16 9.87 16.45
N ARG A 29 -11.69 9.16 15.46
CA ARG A 29 -11.00 8.87 14.19
C ARG A 29 -11.83 9.32 13.00
N LEU A 30 -11.16 9.87 12.00
CA LEU A 30 -11.72 10.38 10.77
C LEU A 30 -11.62 9.37 9.63
N CYS A 31 -12.55 9.46 8.69
CA CYS A 31 -12.57 8.67 7.46
C CYS A 31 -11.44 9.09 6.50
N LEU A 32 -10.45 8.21 6.29
CA LEU A 32 -9.33 8.48 5.37
C LEU A 32 -9.80 8.67 3.92
N ALA A 33 -10.79 7.89 3.49
CA ALA A 33 -11.32 7.98 2.14
C ALA A 33 -12.03 9.31 1.88
N GLN A 34 -12.70 9.87 2.89
CA GLN A 34 -13.28 11.21 2.79
C GLN A 34 -12.17 12.27 2.69
N ILE A 35 -11.14 12.21 3.53
CA ILE A 35 -9.97 13.11 3.47
C ILE A 35 -9.31 13.05 2.08
N SER A 36 -9.16 11.83 1.54
CA SER A 36 -8.61 11.60 0.20
C SER A 36 -9.44 12.27 -0.89
N ASN A 37 -10.77 12.20 -0.81
CA ASN A 37 -11.65 12.75 -1.83
C ASN A 37 -11.88 14.26 -1.71
N THR A 38 -11.65 14.83 -0.53
CA THR A 38 -11.88 16.26 -0.28
C THR A 38 -10.60 17.07 -0.35
N LEU A 39 -9.66 16.83 0.57
CA LEU A 39 -8.46 17.63 0.77
C LEU A 39 -7.31 17.19 -0.13
N LEU A 40 -7.24 15.90 -0.46
CA LEU A 40 -6.12 15.31 -1.20
C LEU A 40 -6.55 14.75 -2.57
N LYS A 41 -7.59 15.32 -3.19
CA LYS A 41 -8.21 14.83 -4.43
C LYS A 41 -7.27 14.71 -5.63
N ASN A 42 -6.16 15.45 -5.61
CA ASN A 42 -5.14 15.45 -6.67
C ASN A 42 -4.13 14.30 -6.52
N PHE A 43 -4.17 13.55 -5.40
CA PHE A 43 -3.27 12.44 -5.12
C PHE A 43 -4.04 11.12 -5.18
N SER A 44 -3.36 10.08 -5.64
CA SER A 44 -3.95 8.74 -5.60
C SER A 44 -4.07 8.24 -4.16
N TYR A 45 -5.10 7.43 -3.89
CA TYR A 45 -5.28 6.79 -2.59
C TYR A 45 -4.04 5.99 -2.14
N ASN A 46 -3.28 5.45 -3.10
CA ASN A 46 -2.05 4.71 -2.84
C ASN A 46 -0.91 5.63 -2.37
N GLU A 47 -0.70 6.78 -3.01
CA GLU A 47 0.29 7.78 -2.56
C GLU A 47 -0.05 8.26 -1.16
N ILE A 48 -1.33 8.51 -0.88
CA ILE A 48 -1.81 8.93 0.43
C ILE A 48 -1.53 7.85 1.48
N HIS A 49 -1.86 6.58 1.19
CA HIS A 49 -1.58 5.46 2.08
C HIS A 49 -0.08 5.29 2.33
N ASN A 50 0.73 5.35 1.28
CA ASN A 50 2.18 5.17 1.35
C ASN A 50 2.82 6.29 2.16
N ARG A 51 2.47 7.54 1.90
CA ARG A 51 2.95 8.70 2.68
C ARG A 51 2.61 8.53 4.16
N LEU A 52 1.38 8.15 4.44
CA LEU A 52 0.89 7.93 5.79
C LEU A 52 1.69 6.85 6.52
N ARG A 53 2.05 5.75 5.84
CA ARG A 53 2.76 4.62 6.44
C ARG A 53 4.28 4.82 6.53
N VAL A 54 4.90 5.24 5.44
CA VAL A 54 6.36 5.25 5.26
C VAL A 54 6.96 6.53 5.81
N ALA A 55 6.43 7.68 5.39
CA ALA A 55 6.99 8.97 5.83
C ALA A 55 6.50 9.38 7.22
N LEU A 56 5.25 9.08 7.56
CA LEU A 56 4.65 9.55 8.82
C LEU A 56 4.59 8.48 9.91
N GLY A 57 4.82 7.20 9.58
CA GLY A 57 4.79 6.09 10.51
C GLY A 57 3.40 5.77 11.07
N ILE A 58 2.33 6.19 10.39
CA ILE A 58 0.96 6.09 10.86
C ILE A 58 0.32 4.81 10.31
N THR A 59 -0.44 4.11 11.15
CA THR A 59 -1.21 2.91 10.74
C THR A 59 -2.70 3.17 10.83
N CYS A 60 -3.40 3.02 9.70
CA CYS A 60 -4.86 3.12 9.65
C CYS A 60 -5.53 1.96 10.38
N VAL A 61 -6.50 2.28 11.24
CA VAL A 61 -7.42 1.27 11.77
C VAL A 61 -8.52 1.02 10.75
N GLN A 62 -8.80 -0.25 10.46
CA GLN A 62 -9.85 -0.60 9.51
C GLN A 62 -11.21 -0.61 10.19
N CYS A 63 -12.22 -0.04 9.53
CA CYS A 63 -13.59 -0.14 10.01
C CYS A 63 -14.06 -1.60 10.07
N THR A 64 -14.82 -1.94 11.10
CA THR A 64 -15.67 -3.13 11.09
C THR A 64 -16.79 -2.95 10.05
N PRO A 65 -17.43 -4.03 9.57
CA PRO A 65 -18.56 -3.93 8.65
C PRO A 65 -19.69 -3.05 9.18
N VAL A 66 -19.94 -3.08 10.49
CA VAL A 66 -20.95 -2.24 11.15
C VAL A 66 -20.55 -0.76 11.09
N GLN A 67 -19.31 -0.42 11.42
CA GLN A 67 -18.81 0.96 11.34
C GLN A 67 -18.79 1.49 9.90
N LEU A 68 -18.46 0.64 8.92
CA LEU A 68 -18.48 1.01 7.51
C LEU A 68 -19.91 1.37 7.05
N GLU A 69 -20.91 0.63 7.53
CA GLU A 69 -22.32 0.92 7.22
C GLU A 69 -22.77 2.24 7.86
N VAL A 70 -22.29 2.55 9.06
CA VAL A 70 -22.53 3.86 9.69
C VAL A 70 -21.93 4.98 8.86
N LEU A 71 -20.70 4.84 8.35
CA LEU A 71 -20.06 5.85 7.48
C LEU A 71 -20.82 6.05 6.16
N ARG A 72 -21.36 4.99 5.57
CA ARG A 72 -22.19 5.08 4.35
C ARG A 72 -23.49 5.85 4.62
N LYS A 73 -24.17 5.54 5.72
CA LYS A 73 -25.39 6.25 6.14
C LYS A 73 -25.12 7.73 6.44
N ALA A 74 -23.94 8.04 6.97
CA ALA A 74 -23.49 9.42 7.21
C ALA A 74 -23.02 10.15 5.94
N GLY A 75 -23.05 9.51 4.76
CA GLY A 75 -22.61 10.11 3.50
C GLY A 75 -21.09 10.23 3.34
N ALA A 76 -20.30 9.67 4.26
CA ALA A 76 -18.83 9.74 4.21
C ALA A 76 -18.22 8.84 3.13
N MET A 77 -18.96 7.79 2.73
CA MET A 77 -18.48 6.73 1.84
C MET A 77 -19.57 6.24 0.88
N PRO A 78 -19.24 5.96 -0.39
CA PRO A 78 -20.21 5.40 -1.33
C PRO A 78 -20.58 3.95 -0.96
N SER A 79 -21.78 3.53 -1.36
CA SER A 79 -22.33 2.19 -1.11
C SER A 79 -21.47 1.06 -1.70
N SER A 80 -20.73 1.34 -2.76
CA SER A 80 -19.80 0.41 -3.42
C SER A 80 -18.51 0.15 -2.62
N SER A 81 -18.15 1.02 -1.67
CA SER A 81 -16.90 0.92 -0.91
C SER A 81 -16.89 -0.28 0.02
N ARG A 82 -15.86 -1.14 -0.08
CA ARG A 82 -15.77 -2.37 0.74
C ARG A 82 -14.89 -2.25 1.98
N ARG A 83 -14.08 -1.19 2.09
CA ARG A 83 -13.15 -0.94 3.19
C ARG A 83 -13.00 0.55 3.42
N CYS A 84 -12.72 0.93 4.65
CA CYS A 84 -12.36 2.28 5.01
C CYS A 84 -11.26 2.24 6.09
N GLY A 85 -10.20 3.03 5.88
CA GLY A 85 -9.19 3.31 6.90
C GLY A 85 -9.60 4.51 7.75
N MET A 86 -9.30 4.43 9.04
CA MET A 86 -9.63 5.45 10.03
C MET A 86 -8.34 5.93 10.72
N ILE A 87 -8.15 7.23 10.79
CA ILE A 87 -6.98 7.89 11.38
C ILE A 87 -7.41 8.98 12.34
N THR A 88 -6.61 9.29 13.35
CA THR A 88 -6.92 10.35 14.32
C THR A 88 -6.78 11.74 13.71
N LYS A 89 -7.35 12.76 14.37
CA LYS A 89 -7.23 14.16 13.91
C LYS A 89 -5.79 14.61 13.74
N ARG A 90 -4.93 14.34 14.72
CA ARG A 90 -3.50 14.66 14.67
C ARG A 90 -2.79 13.98 13.48
N GLU A 91 -3.15 12.74 13.19
CA GLU A 91 -2.60 11.99 12.04
C GLU A 91 -3.06 12.58 10.71
N ALA A 92 -4.34 12.98 10.62
CA ALA A 92 -4.92 13.61 9.45
C ALA A 92 -4.30 14.99 9.16
N GLU A 93 -4.06 15.81 10.20
CA GLU A 93 -3.37 17.10 10.08
C GLU A 93 -1.95 16.91 9.54
N ARG A 94 -1.18 15.99 10.12
CA ARG A 94 0.18 15.65 9.64
C ARG A 94 0.17 15.15 8.20
N LEU A 95 -0.83 14.34 7.83
CA LEU A 95 -0.99 13.85 6.46
C LEU A 95 -1.21 15.00 5.48
N VAL A 96 -2.21 15.84 5.74
CA VAL A 96 -2.56 16.95 4.85
C VAL A 96 -1.39 17.93 4.72
N HIS A 97 -0.77 18.29 5.84
CA HIS A 97 0.44 19.13 5.85
C HIS A 97 1.59 18.52 5.04
N SER A 98 1.81 17.20 5.11
CA SER A 98 2.88 16.53 4.33
C SER A 98 2.67 16.56 2.81
N PHE A 99 1.44 16.79 2.35
CA PHE A 99 1.11 16.92 0.94
C PHE A 99 1.02 18.38 0.47
N LEU A 100 0.74 19.32 1.39
CA LEU A 100 0.65 20.74 1.09
C LEU A 100 2.02 21.45 1.16
N ASP A 101 2.92 21.00 2.05
CA ASP A 101 4.22 21.66 2.29
C ASP A 101 5.36 21.14 1.40
N ASP A 102 5.05 20.63 0.20
CA ASP A 102 6.03 20.38 -0.88
C ASP A 102 7.27 19.55 -0.54
N VAL A 103 7.25 18.73 0.53
CA VAL A 103 8.25 17.66 0.68
C VAL A 103 7.84 16.51 -0.24
N ILE A 104 7.93 16.75 -1.54
CA ILE A 104 7.86 15.71 -2.56
C ILE A 104 9.06 14.80 -2.27
N PRO A 105 8.84 13.54 -1.84
CA PRO A 105 9.95 12.63 -1.66
C PRO A 105 10.64 12.55 -3.02
N PRO A 106 11.98 12.57 -3.06
CA PRO A 106 12.72 12.57 -4.31
C PRO A 106 12.18 11.44 -5.19
N LYS A 107 11.51 11.82 -6.29
CA LYS A 107 11.03 10.86 -7.27
C LYS A 107 12.26 10.17 -7.84
N LEU A 108 12.20 8.84 -7.93
CA LEU A 108 13.22 8.12 -8.68
C LEU A 108 13.22 8.64 -10.12
N PRO A 109 14.39 8.71 -10.78
CA PRO A 109 14.46 9.03 -12.21
C PRO A 109 13.49 8.17 -13.02
N ASP A 110 12.91 8.72 -14.09
CA ASP A 110 11.91 8.01 -14.90
C ASP A 110 12.44 6.70 -15.52
N ASP A 111 13.76 6.62 -15.75
CA ASP A 111 14.48 5.45 -16.26
C ASP A 111 15.03 4.52 -15.16
N PHE A 112 14.71 4.79 -13.89
CA PHE A 112 15.22 3.99 -12.78
C PHE A 112 14.67 2.56 -12.83
N THR A 113 15.55 1.59 -12.59
CA THR A 113 15.15 0.18 -12.48
C THR A 113 15.65 -0.42 -11.17
N PHE A 114 14.76 -1.05 -10.42
CA PHE A 114 15.15 -1.83 -9.25
C PHE A 114 15.70 -3.18 -9.69
N ARG A 115 16.90 -3.53 -9.25
CA ARG A 115 17.42 -4.88 -9.43
C ARG A 115 16.81 -5.78 -8.36
N VAL A 116 15.99 -6.73 -8.79
CA VAL A 116 15.23 -7.62 -7.90
C VAL A 116 15.66 -9.07 -8.08
N GLN A 117 15.52 -9.86 -7.02
CA GLN A 117 15.71 -11.31 -7.05
C GLN A 117 14.70 -12.03 -6.17
N HIS A 118 14.41 -13.27 -6.51
CA HIS A 118 13.70 -14.19 -5.63
C HIS A 118 14.41 -15.53 -5.57
N ASP A 119 14.20 -16.25 -4.47
CA ASP A 119 14.82 -17.54 -4.22
C ASP A 119 13.85 -18.73 -4.47
N CYS A 120 12.57 -18.46 -4.77
CA CYS A 120 11.57 -19.50 -5.04
C CYS A 120 11.93 -20.42 -6.21
N GLY A 121 11.69 -21.72 -6.06
CA GLY A 121 12.04 -22.72 -7.07
C GLY A 121 13.56 -22.80 -7.21
N TRP A 122 14.08 -22.44 -8.39
CA TRP A 122 15.52 -22.36 -8.66
C TRP A 122 16.07 -20.93 -8.57
N GLY A 123 15.22 -19.98 -8.17
CA GLY A 123 15.53 -18.56 -8.12
C GLY A 123 15.56 -17.89 -9.49
N CYS A 124 15.39 -16.57 -9.48
CA CYS A 124 15.51 -15.73 -10.67
C CYS A 124 15.88 -14.30 -10.30
N ARG A 125 16.57 -13.61 -11.23
CA ARG A 125 16.93 -12.20 -11.12
C ARG A 125 16.26 -11.39 -12.24
N GLY A 126 15.83 -10.19 -11.91
CA GLY A 126 15.07 -9.32 -12.80
C GLY A 126 15.35 -7.84 -12.57
N ALA A 127 14.98 -7.03 -13.54
CA ALA A 127 14.95 -5.57 -13.45
C ALA A 127 13.48 -5.13 -13.40
N PHE A 128 13.07 -4.55 -12.27
CA PHE A 128 11.74 -4.00 -12.07
C PHE A 128 11.74 -2.53 -12.51
N VAL A 129 10.82 -2.19 -13.42
CA VAL A 129 10.67 -0.87 -14.03
C VAL A 129 9.43 -0.19 -13.43
N PRO A 130 9.57 0.77 -12.51
CA PRO A 130 8.45 1.41 -11.79
C PRO A 130 7.49 2.14 -12.72
N SER A 131 8.00 2.83 -13.75
CA SER A 131 7.21 3.55 -14.75
C SER A 131 6.24 2.65 -15.52
N ARG A 132 6.50 1.34 -15.60
CA ARG A 132 5.60 0.35 -16.24
C ARG A 132 4.59 -0.26 -15.28
N TYR A 133 4.72 -0.06 -13.98
CA TYR A 133 3.87 -0.70 -12.98
C TYR A 133 2.54 0.07 -12.80
N ASN A 134 1.73 0.20 -13.85
CA ASN A 134 0.46 0.93 -13.80
C ASN A 134 -0.76 0.08 -13.37
N SER A 135 -0.55 -1.21 -13.12
CA SER A 135 -1.58 -2.18 -12.73
C SER A 135 -0.94 -3.35 -11.98
N SER A 136 -1.69 -4.03 -11.11
CA SER A 136 -1.24 -5.26 -10.43
C SER A 136 -0.85 -6.40 -11.40
N ARG A 137 -1.33 -6.32 -12.65
CA ARG A 137 -1.01 -7.27 -13.72
C ARG A 137 0.00 -6.73 -14.73
N ALA A 138 0.49 -5.49 -14.56
CA ALA A 138 1.43 -4.89 -15.47
C ALA A 138 2.72 -5.71 -15.56
N LYS A 139 3.23 -5.88 -16.78
CA LYS A 139 4.48 -6.60 -17.03
C LYS A 139 5.66 -5.66 -16.80
N CYS A 140 5.96 -5.40 -15.53
CA CYS A 140 6.96 -4.41 -15.11
C CYS A 140 8.32 -5.01 -14.73
N ILE A 141 8.49 -6.33 -14.75
CA ILE A 141 9.76 -6.98 -14.41
C ILE A 141 10.35 -7.66 -15.63
N LYS A 142 11.53 -7.22 -16.06
CA LYS A 142 12.31 -7.88 -17.12
C LYS A 142 13.20 -8.95 -16.52
N CYS A 143 13.08 -10.20 -16.94
CA CYS A 143 14.02 -11.25 -16.52
C CYS A 143 15.42 -10.99 -17.08
N LEU A 144 16.47 -11.14 -16.26
CA LEU A 144 17.86 -10.94 -16.70
C LEU A 144 18.43 -12.13 -17.49
N ILE A 145 17.69 -13.24 -17.61
CA ILE A 145 18.16 -14.47 -18.26
C ILE A 145 17.48 -14.66 -19.62
N CYS A 146 16.16 -14.48 -19.70
CA CYS A 146 15.41 -14.65 -20.95
C CYS A 146 14.87 -13.34 -21.55
N ASP A 147 15.13 -12.19 -20.93
CA ASP A 147 14.66 -10.86 -21.36
C ASP A 147 13.13 -10.68 -21.48
N VAL A 148 12.34 -11.69 -21.10
CA VAL A 148 10.88 -11.63 -21.11
C VAL A 148 10.37 -10.78 -19.94
N TYR A 149 9.32 -9.99 -20.22
CA TYR A 149 8.64 -9.19 -19.21
C TYR A 149 7.52 -9.96 -18.50
N PHE A 150 7.53 -9.91 -17.17
CA PHE A 150 6.57 -10.54 -16.28
C PHE A 150 5.92 -9.53 -15.34
N SER A 151 4.71 -9.85 -14.88
CA SER A 151 4.13 -9.17 -13.73
C SER A 151 4.75 -9.68 -12.43
N PRO A 152 4.72 -8.91 -11.33
CA PRO A 152 5.37 -9.32 -10.08
C PRO A 152 4.91 -10.68 -9.57
N ASN A 153 3.61 -10.97 -9.74
CA ASN A 153 3.02 -12.26 -9.39
C ASN A 153 3.44 -13.42 -10.29
N LYS A 154 3.67 -13.18 -11.58
CA LYS A 154 4.16 -14.23 -12.49
C LYS A 154 5.66 -14.47 -12.31
N PHE A 155 6.41 -13.41 -11.99
CA PHE A 155 7.86 -13.47 -11.88
C PHE A 155 8.30 -14.43 -10.76
N ILE A 156 7.62 -14.48 -9.61
CA ILE A 156 7.98 -15.42 -8.52
C ILE A 156 7.83 -16.91 -8.86
N PHE A 157 7.11 -17.24 -9.94
CA PHE A 157 6.97 -18.60 -10.45
C PHE A 157 7.83 -18.83 -11.70
N HIS A 158 8.62 -17.85 -12.11
CA HIS A 158 9.52 -17.92 -13.24
C HIS A 158 10.93 -18.14 -12.72
N PHE A 159 11.57 -19.24 -13.13
CA PHE A 159 12.90 -19.61 -12.63
C PHE A 159 13.73 -20.26 -13.73
N HIS A 160 15.05 -20.16 -13.58
CA HIS A 160 16.02 -20.77 -14.49
C HIS A 160 16.98 -21.65 -13.69
N LYS A 161 17.16 -22.89 -14.13
CA LYS A 161 18.09 -23.82 -13.48
C LYS A 161 19.53 -23.38 -13.75
N SER A 162 20.28 -23.08 -12.70
CA SER A 162 21.72 -22.78 -12.75
C SER A 162 22.52 -23.85 -12.00
N ILE A 163 23.79 -24.05 -12.36
CA ILE A 163 24.67 -25.07 -11.77
C ILE A 163 24.77 -24.95 -10.24
N ASN A 164 24.65 -23.74 -9.68
CA ASN A 164 24.71 -23.47 -8.24
C ASN A 164 23.34 -23.28 -7.57
N SER A 165 22.23 -23.50 -8.29
CA SER A 165 20.91 -23.21 -7.75
C SER A 165 20.43 -24.32 -6.81
N LYS A 166 20.07 -23.95 -5.58
CA LYS A 166 19.40 -24.82 -4.63
C LYS A 166 17.89 -24.68 -4.82
N TYR A 167 17.18 -25.80 -4.92
CA TYR A 167 15.73 -25.77 -5.00
C TYR A 167 15.14 -25.34 -3.66
N ASN A 168 14.46 -24.19 -3.63
CA ASN A 168 13.71 -23.74 -2.46
C ASN A 168 12.22 -23.84 -2.73
N HIS A 169 11.55 -24.69 -1.95
CA HIS A 169 10.11 -24.77 -2.00
C HIS A 169 9.52 -23.42 -1.52
N PRO A 170 8.65 -22.77 -2.32
CA PRO A 170 8.07 -21.50 -1.89
C PRO A 170 7.06 -21.75 -0.75
N ASP A 171 7.47 -21.42 0.47
CA ASP A 171 6.62 -21.53 1.65
C ASP A 171 5.47 -20.50 1.55
N ALA A 172 4.30 -20.97 1.11
CA ALA A 172 3.10 -20.19 0.83
C ALA A 172 3.20 -19.15 -0.32
N ALA A 173 3.54 -19.61 -1.53
CA ALA A 173 3.35 -18.84 -2.77
C ALA A 173 1.85 -18.68 -3.11
N ASN A 174 1.18 -17.74 -2.45
CA ASN A 174 -0.11 -17.24 -2.90
C ASN A 174 0.10 -16.16 -3.99
N PHE A 175 -0.91 -15.91 -4.81
CA PHE A 175 -0.93 -14.89 -5.88
C PHE A 175 -0.76 -13.42 -5.40
N ASN A 176 -0.43 -13.19 -4.13
CA ASN A 176 -0.16 -11.87 -3.55
C ASN A 176 1.10 -11.88 -2.66
N SER A 177 1.82 -13.02 -2.58
CA SER A 177 2.99 -13.23 -1.73
C SER A 177 4.28 -12.70 -2.36
N TRP A 178 4.26 -12.23 -3.61
CA TRP A 178 5.48 -11.85 -4.34
C TRP A 178 6.34 -10.87 -3.54
N ARG A 179 5.71 -9.97 -2.79
CA ARG A 179 6.35 -8.98 -1.91
C ARG A 179 7.25 -9.58 -0.83
N ARG A 180 6.93 -10.78 -0.34
CA ARG A 180 7.71 -11.49 0.69
C ARG A 180 8.89 -12.27 0.08
N HIS A 181 8.76 -12.66 -1.18
CA HIS A 181 9.76 -13.46 -1.86
C HIS A 181 10.70 -12.64 -2.77
N MET A 182 10.32 -11.40 -3.10
CA MET A 182 11.09 -10.51 -3.95
C MET A 182 11.88 -9.51 -3.13
N LYS A 183 13.21 -9.57 -3.27
CA LYS A 183 14.17 -8.74 -2.55
C LYS A 183 14.97 -7.89 -3.52
N LEU A 184 15.47 -6.74 -3.07
CA LEU A 184 16.44 -5.97 -3.85
C LEU A 184 17.79 -6.69 -3.82
N ILE A 185 18.47 -6.68 -4.96
CA ILE A 185 19.87 -7.08 -5.03
C ILE A 185 20.68 -5.97 -4.34
N ASP A 186 21.56 -6.36 -3.42
CA ASP A 186 22.41 -5.45 -2.63
C ASP A 186 21.64 -4.42 -1.78
N GLU A 187 20.53 -4.82 -1.16
CA GLU A 187 19.69 -3.97 -0.29
C GLU A 187 20.50 -3.13 0.72
N LYS A 188 21.55 -3.70 1.32
CA LYS A 188 22.43 -3.01 2.30
C LYS A 188 23.30 -1.89 1.72
N LYS A 189 23.44 -1.81 0.40
CA LYS A 189 24.20 -0.76 -0.30
C LYS A 189 23.29 0.29 -0.94
N GLN A 190 21.97 0.09 -0.89
CA GLN A 190 21.00 1.03 -1.43
C GLN A 190 20.79 2.20 -0.45
N GLY A 191 20.68 3.42 -0.97
CA GLY A 191 20.33 4.59 -0.16
C GLY A 191 18.88 4.50 0.35
N GLU A 192 18.61 5.18 1.47
CA GLU A 192 17.30 5.20 2.13
C GLU A 192 16.14 5.55 1.17
N ILE A 193 16.39 6.44 0.21
CA ILE A 193 15.45 6.83 -0.85
C ILE A 193 15.01 5.63 -1.69
N VAL A 194 15.95 4.78 -2.11
CA VAL A 194 15.68 3.61 -2.95
C VAL A 194 14.91 2.54 -2.17
N LEU A 195 15.26 2.34 -0.89
CA LEU A 195 14.53 1.42 -0.01
C LEU A 195 13.08 1.86 0.19
N ASN A 196 12.87 3.15 0.47
CA ASN A 196 11.53 3.72 0.64
C ASN A 196 10.69 3.60 -0.65
N ALA A 197 11.29 3.93 -1.80
CA ALA A 197 10.61 3.80 -3.09
C ALA A 197 10.28 2.33 -3.45
N TRP A 198 11.09 1.38 -3.01
CA TRP A 198 10.80 -0.05 -3.19
C TRP A 198 9.61 -0.51 -2.33
N GLU A 199 9.51 -0.04 -1.10
CA GLU A 199 8.35 -0.28 -0.25
C GLU A 199 7.08 0.37 -0.82
N ASP A 200 7.19 1.57 -1.42
CA ASP A 200 6.09 2.23 -2.13
C ASP A 200 5.58 1.38 -3.29
N VAL A 201 6.49 0.84 -4.10
CA VAL A 201 6.19 -0.09 -5.19
C VAL A 201 5.48 -1.34 -4.68
N LYS A 202 5.95 -1.94 -3.57
CA LYS A 202 5.25 -3.07 -2.97
C LYS A 202 3.83 -2.67 -2.54
N ALA A 203 3.65 -1.52 -1.91
CA ALA A 203 2.35 -1.12 -1.36
C ALA A 203 1.32 -0.69 -2.43
N MET A 204 1.77 -0.26 -3.62
CA MET A 204 0.95 0.41 -4.64
C MET A 204 -0.30 -0.35 -5.12
N PHE A 205 -0.29 -1.69 -5.19
CA PHE A 205 -1.49 -2.46 -5.56
C PHE A 205 -1.87 -3.50 -4.49
N ASN A 206 -1.87 -3.10 -3.22
CA ASN A 206 -2.30 -3.96 -2.13
C ASN A 206 -3.85 -4.13 -2.07
N GLY A 207 -4.41 -4.76 -3.10
CA GLY A 207 -5.81 -5.16 -3.14
C GLY A 207 -6.02 -6.54 -2.50
N GLY A 208 -6.01 -6.67 -1.16
CA GLY A 208 -6.51 -7.92 -0.56
C GLY A 208 -6.00 -8.30 0.82
N ASN A 209 -6.63 -7.79 1.88
CA ASN A 209 -6.72 -8.54 3.14
C ASN A 209 -7.68 -9.72 2.90
N ARG A 210 -7.16 -10.90 2.55
CA ARG A 210 -7.87 -12.16 2.76
C ARG A 210 -7.73 -12.48 4.25
N ARG A 211 -8.85 -12.40 4.98
CA ARG A 211 -8.97 -12.89 6.36
C ARG A 211 -8.54 -14.36 6.38
N ARG A 212 -7.65 -14.74 7.31
CA ARG A 212 -7.64 -16.11 7.81
C ARG A 212 -8.84 -16.23 8.74
N LEU A 213 -9.71 -17.19 8.44
CA LEU A 213 -10.72 -17.72 9.36
C LEU A 213 -10.02 -18.32 10.58
#